data_AF-A0A9D8B7R4-F1
#
_entry.id   AF-A0A9D8B7R4-F1
#
_cell.length_a   1.000
_cell.length_b   1.000
_cell.length_c   1.000
_cell.angle_alpha   90.00
_cell.angle_beta   90.00
_cell.angle_gamma   90.00
#
_symmetry.space_group_name_H-M   'P 1'
#
loop_
_entity.id
_entity.type
_entity.pdbx_description
1 polymer ?
#
loop_
_entity_poly.entity_id
_entity_poly.type
_entity_poly.pdbx_seq_one_letter_code
_entity_poly.pdbx_strand_id
1 'polypeptide(L)'
;EACSSWFLPRIVGMSKAAEWVLTGRVFSAQEALEGGLVSEVLAPDALIPRAREIAREIAENTSAISVALARQLLWKMAGADHPMEAHRIDSKLMYWTGGRADNKEGIRSFLEKRPPRFTMKPSADMPEFYPWWKEGSFA
;
A
#
# COMPACT_ATOMS: atom_id res chain seq x y z
N GLU A 1 -10.01 10.42 18.72
CA GLU A 1 -8.64 10.06 18.31
C GLU A 1 -8.68 8.93 17.28
N ALA A 2 -8.11 9.14 16.09
CA ALA A 2 -8.12 8.18 14.98
C ALA A 2 -6.87 7.26 14.98
N CYS A 3 -6.42 6.83 16.16
CA CYS A 3 -5.17 6.08 16.37
C CYS A 3 -3.90 6.80 15.84
N SER A 4 -3.87 8.13 15.88
CA SER A 4 -2.77 8.99 15.41
C SER A 4 -1.43 8.66 16.07
N SER A 5 -1.44 8.28 17.36
CA SER A 5 -0.25 7.82 18.10
C SER A 5 0.39 6.56 17.52
N TRP A 6 -0.33 5.76 16.73
CA TRP A 6 0.21 4.59 16.03
C TRP A 6 0.69 4.97 14.61
N PHE A 7 -0.11 5.72 13.86
CA PHE A 7 0.17 6.03 12.44
C PHE A 7 1.20 7.14 12.25
N LEU A 8 1.05 8.28 12.93
CA LEU A 8 1.83 9.47 12.64
C LEU A 8 3.34 9.26 12.83
N PRO A 9 3.83 8.65 13.94
CA PRO A 9 5.26 8.38 14.09
C PRO A 9 5.84 7.43 13.02
N ARG A 10 5.01 6.58 12.40
CA ARG A 10 5.42 5.68 11.30
C ARG A 10 5.52 6.39 9.96
N ILE A 11 4.86 7.53 9.81
CA ILE A 11 4.88 8.34 8.59
C ILE A 11 6.00 9.38 8.67
N VAL A 12 6.07 10.13 9.78
CA VAL A 12 6.97 11.30 9.90
C VAL A 12 8.12 11.13 10.90
N GLY A 13 8.22 9.95 11.52
CA GLY A 13 9.19 9.69 12.59
C GLY A 13 8.73 10.23 13.96
N MET A 14 9.32 9.68 15.03
CA MET A 14 8.90 9.97 16.41
C MET A 14 9.08 11.45 16.79
N SER A 15 10.21 12.05 16.40
CA SER A 15 10.54 13.44 16.77
C SER A 15 9.52 14.44 16.19
N LYS A 16 9.27 14.37 14.88
CA LYS A 16 8.32 15.26 14.20
C LYS A 16 6.89 15.03 14.67
N ALA A 17 6.50 13.78 14.88
CA ALA A 17 5.19 13.44 15.43
C ALA A 17 4.98 14.06 16.83
N ALA A 18 5.97 13.95 17.72
CA ALA A 18 5.89 14.54 19.05
C ALA A 18 5.82 16.07 18.98
N GLU A 19 6.64 16.71 18.15
CA GLU A 19 6.60 18.16 17.93
C GLU A 19 5.20 18.63 17.52
N TRP A 20 4.63 18.05 16.46
CA TRP A 20 3.31 18.46 15.97
C TRP A 20 2.18 18.15 16.95
N VAL A 21 2.17 16.97 17.58
CA VAL A 21 1.11 16.58 18.51
C VAL A 21 1.15 17.40 19.80
N LEU A 22 2.33 17.65 20.35
CA LEU A 22 2.45 18.35 21.64
C LEU A 22 2.29 19.86 21.52
N THR A 23 2.70 20.46 20.39
CA THR A 23 2.53 21.90 20.17
C THR A 23 1.14 22.27 19.66
N GLY A 24 0.46 21.35 18.97
CA GLY A 24 -0.84 21.60 18.34
C GLY A 24 -0.81 22.70 17.27
N ARG A 25 0.38 23.06 16.77
CA ARG A 25 0.53 24.20 15.85
C ARG A 25 0.01 23.88 14.46
N VAL A 26 -0.50 24.90 13.79
CA VAL A 26 -0.78 24.84 12.36
C VAL A 26 0.53 25.02 11.59
N PHE A 27 0.72 24.27 10.51
CA PHE A 27 1.91 24.32 9.66
C PHE A 27 1.55 24.33 8.18
N SER A 28 2.52 24.69 7.34
CA SER A 28 2.33 24.81 5.89
C SER A 28 2.40 23.46 5.17
N ALA A 29 1.89 23.40 3.94
CA ALA A 29 2.04 22.22 3.08
C ALA A 29 3.52 21.89 2.78
N GLN A 30 4.37 22.92 2.70
CA GLN A 30 5.80 22.74 2.49
C GLN A 30 6.46 22.05 3.69
N GLU A 31 6.10 22.44 4.91
CA GLU A 31 6.60 21.75 6.10
C GLU A 31 6.06 20.32 6.21
N ALA A 32 4.81 20.09 5.78
CA ALA A 32 4.24 18.75 5.70
C ALA A 32 5.06 17.84 4.76
N LEU A 33 5.53 18.38 3.64
CA LEU A 33 6.38 17.66 2.67
C LEU A 33 7.76 17.36 3.27
N GLU A 34 8.41 18.35 3.86
CA GLU A 34 9.72 18.19 4.52
C GLU A 34 9.67 17.21 5.69
N GLY A 35 8.54 17.17 6.41
CA GLY A 35 8.26 16.21 7.46
C GLY A 35 7.85 14.81 6.96
N GLY A 36 7.62 14.62 5.66
CA GLY A 36 7.20 13.35 5.08
C GLY A 36 5.72 13.00 5.25
N LEU A 37 4.88 13.93 5.68
CA LEU A 37 3.43 13.72 5.85
C LEU A 37 2.70 13.64 4.50
N VAL A 38 3.18 14.38 3.50
CA VAL A 38 2.67 14.36 2.12
C VAL A 38 3.80 14.05 1.15
N SER A 39 3.47 13.42 0.03
CA SER A 39 4.47 13.02 -0.97
C SER A 39 4.79 14.11 -1.99
N GLU A 40 3.85 15.03 -2.26
CA GLU A 40 3.97 16.08 -3.26
C GLU A 40 3.22 17.35 -2.81
N VAL A 41 3.73 18.54 -3.19
CA VAL A 41 3.04 19.83 -3.03
C VAL A 41 2.90 20.46 -4.42
N LEU A 42 1.67 20.80 -4.78
CA LEU A 42 1.29 21.18 -6.14
C LEU A 42 0.46 22.46 -6.13
N ALA A 43 0.37 23.11 -7.29
CA ALA A 43 -0.63 24.15 -7.51
C ALA A 43 -2.06 23.56 -7.35
N PRO A 44 -3.05 24.35 -6.88
CA PRO A 44 -4.39 23.83 -6.58
C PRO A 44 -5.09 23.12 -7.75
N ASP A 45 -4.88 23.62 -8.96
CA ASP A 45 -5.44 23.09 -10.21
C ASP A 45 -4.76 21.80 -10.67
N ALA A 46 -3.53 21.53 -10.22
CA ALA A 46 -2.78 20.32 -10.55
C ALA A 46 -3.03 19.14 -9.59
N LEU A 47 -3.61 19.37 -8.41
CA LEU A 47 -3.79 18.36 -7.36
C LEU A 47 -4.58 17.11 -7.83
N ILE A 48 -5.79 17.32 -8.35
CA ILE A 48 -6.66 16.21 -8.79
C ILE A 48 -6.13 15.53 -10.05
N PRO A 49 -5.64 16.26 -11.08
CA PRO A 49 -4.96 15.65 -12.22
C PRO A 49 -3.83 14.70 -11.80
N ARG A 50 -2.94 15.15 -10.91
CA ARG A 50 -1.80 14.34 -10.46
C ARG A 50 -2.24 13.10 -9.67
N ALA A 51 -3.19 13.24 -8.75
CA ALA A 51 -3.74 12.10 -8.01
C ALA A 51 -4.36 11.04 -8.94
N ARG A 52 -5.06 11.47 -10.00
CA ARG A 52 -5.64 10.57 -11.00
C ARG A 52 -4.59 9.91 -11.89
N GLU A 53 -3.50 10.59 -12.18
CA GLU A 53 -2.38 10.02 -12.93
C GLU A 53 -1.80 8.81 -12.18
N ILE A 54 -1.49 8.96 -10.90
CA ILE A 54 -1.00 7.87 -10.04
C ILE A 54 -2.03 6.73 -9.97
N ALA A 55 -3.31 7.07 -9.80
CA ALA A 55 -4.37 6.06 -9.76
C ALA A 55 -4.48 5.27 -11.08
N ARG A 56 -4.33 5.93 -12.23
CA ARG A 56 -4.31 5.30 -13.55
C ARG A 56 -3.08 4.42 -13.75
N GLU A 57 -1.91 4.90 -13.34
CA GLU A 57 -0.67 4.12 -13.40
C GLU A 57 -0.84 2.76 -12.70
N ILE A 58 -1.43 2.76 -11.49
CA ILE A 58 -1.75 1.53 -10.77
C ILE A 58 -2.81 0.72 -11.52
N ALA A 59 -3.94 1.33 -11.88
CA ALA A 59 -5.08 0.62 -12.46
C ALA A 59 -4.80 -0.01 -13.83
N GLU A 60 -3.94 0.61 -14.64
CA GLU A 60 -3.68 0.20 -16.02
C GLU A 60 -2.51 -0.80 -16.12
N ASN A 61 -1.55 -0.75 -15.20
CA ASN A 61 -0.29 -1.50 -15.34
C ASN A 61 -0.11 -2.66 -14.36
N THR A 62 -1.02 -2.84 -13.39
CA THR A 62 -0.82 -3.81 -12.30
C THR A 62 -1.98 -4.79 -12.15
N SER A 63 -1.69 -5.99 -11.65
CA SER A 63 -2.73 -6.96 -11.26
C SER A 63 -3.43 -6.47 -9.99
N ALA A 64 -4.77 -6.41 -10.04
CA ALA A 64 -5.58 -5.98 -8.91
C ALA A 64 -5.38 -6.89 -7.68
N ILE A 65 -5.18 -8.19 -7.89
CA ILE A 65 -4.86 -9.14 -6.81
C ILE A 65 -3.49 -8.83 -6.22
N SER A 66 -2.45 -8.64 -7.04
CA SER A 66 -1.11 -8.31 -6.55
C SER A 66 -1.09 -7.01 -5.76
N VAL A 67 -1.77 -5.95 -6.23
CA VAL A 67 -1.88 -4.67 -5.49
C VAL A 67 -2.56 -4.87 -4.14
N ALA A 68 -3.67 -5.61 -4.10
CA ALA A 68 -4.42 -5.84 -2.87
C ALA A 68 -3.59 -6.62 -1.84
N LEU A 69 -2.89 -7.67 -2.27
CA LEU A 69 -2.03 -8.49 -1.42
C LEU A 69 -0.81 -7.71 -0.93
N ALA A 70 -0.10 -7.01 -1.84
CA ALA A 70 1.08 -6.21 -1.51
C ALA A 70 0.72 -5.09 -0.51
N ARG A 71 -0.41 -4.40 -0.72
CA ARG A 71 -0.90 -3.40 0.22
C ARG A 71 -1.09 -4.00 1.61
N GLN A 72 -1.75 -5.16 1.72
CA GLN A 72 -1.96 -5.78 3.04
C GLN A 72 -0.65 -6.25 3.69
N LEU A 73 0.29 -6.80 2.92
CA LEU A 73 1.62 -7.14 3.43
C LEU A 73 2.34 -5.91 4.00
N LEU A 74 2.41 -4.81 3.26
CA LEU A 74 3.05 -3.57 3.72
C LEU A 74 2.44 -3.07 5.04
N TRP A 75 1.11 -2.98 5.10
CA TRP A 75 0.43 -2.43 6.28
C TRP A 75 0.44 -3.36 7.49
N LYS A 76 0.25 -4.66 7.29
CA LYS A 76 0.21 -5.62 8.42
C LYS A 76 1.59 -5.93 8.96
N MET A 77 2.63 -5.95 8.11
CA MET A 77 3.99 -6.26 8.54
C MET A 77 4.73 -5.06 9.10
N ALA A 78 4.25 -3.82 8.87
CA ALA A 78 4.81 -2.61 9.48
C ALA A 78 4.76 -2.58 11.02
N GLY A 79 3.99 -3.48 11.63
CA GLY A 79 3.94 -3.70 13.08
C GLY A 79 4.28 -5.11 13.51
N ALA A 80 4.87 -5.94 12.64
CA ALA A 80 5.30 -7.29 13.01
C ALA A 80 6.51 -7.26 13.93
N ASP A 81 6.62 -8.24 14.83
CA ASP A 81 7.70 -8.30 15.81
C ASP A 81 9.01 -8.80 15.19
N HIS A 82 8.91 -9.60 14.12
CA HIS A 82 10.07 -10.19 13.46
C HIS A 82 9.84 -10.35 11.94
N PRO A 83 10.86 -10.11 11.08
CA PRO A 83 10.72 -10.23 9.62
C PRO A 83 10.31 -11.63 9.12
N MET A 84 10.51 -12.66 9.94
CA MET A 84 10.05 -14.03 9.66
C MET A 84 8.52 -14.12 9.51
N GLU A 85 7.75 -13.24 10.16
CA GLU A 85 6.29 -13.18 9.98
C GLU A 85 5.94 -12.76 8.54
N ALA A 86 6.60 -11.72 8.03
CA ALA A 86 6.47 -11.28 6.66
C ALA A 86 6.90 -12.39 5.70
N HIS A 87 8.08 -13.00 5.92
CA HIS A 87 8.60 -14.06 5.07
C HIS A 87 7.64 -15.25 4.93
N ARG A 88 7.01 -15.70 6.02
CA ARG A 88 6.06 -16.82 6.02
C ARG A 88 4.83 -16.54 5.15
N ILE A 89 4.27 -15.34 5.24
CA ILE A 89 3.09 -14.97 4.45
C ILE A 89 3.47 -14.66 3.01
N ASP A 90 4.53 -13.88 2.80
CA ASP A 90 5.03 -13.53 1.47
C ASP A 90 5.40 -14.79 0.65
N SER A 91 6.07 -15.76 1.27
CA SER A 91 6.39 -17.03 0.61
C SER A 91 5.15 -17.83 0.20
N LYS A 92 4.11 -17.85 1.05
CA LYS A 92 2.81 -18.48 0.72
C LYS A 92 2.11 -17.76 -0.41
N LEU A 93 2.12 -16.42 -0.42
CA LEU A 93 1.51 -15.60 -1.46
C LEU A 93 2.26 -15.73 -2.79
N MET A 94 3.58 -15.76 -2.78
CA MET A 94 4.41 -15.98 -3.97
C MET A 94 4.14 -17.36 -4.57
N TYR A 95 4.12 -18.41 -3.74
CA TYR A 95 3.75 -19.75 -4.18
C TYR A 95 2.33 -19.78 -4.76
N TRP A 96 1.37 -19.16 -4.07
CA TRP A 96 -0.03 -19.14 -4.49
C TRP A 96 -0.25 -18.35 -5.78
N THR A 97 0.42 -17.21 -5.98
CA THR A 97 0.30 -16.39 -7.21
C THR A 97 0.99 -17.05 -8.41
N GLY A 98 2.02 -17.86 -8.16
CA GLY A 98 2.74 -18.62 -9.19
C GLY A 98 1.82 -19.45 -10.07
N GLY A 99 1.96 -19.31 -11.39
CA GLY A 99 1.20 -20.10 -12.37
C GLY A 99 -0.29 -19.77 -12.50
N ARG A 100 -0.81 -18.77 -11.76
CA ARG A 100 -2.18 -18.26 -11.92
C ARG A 100 -2.32 -17.37 -13.15
N ALA A 101 -3.57 -17.02 -13.47
CA ALA A 101 -3.92 -16.29 -14.70
C ALA A 101 -3.12 -14.98 -14.86
N ASP A 102 -3.06 -14.16 -13.82
CA ASP A 102 -2.34 -12.87 -13.89
C ASP A 102 -0.81 -13.05 -13.95
N ASN A 103 -0.24 -14.05 -13.27
CA ASN A 103 1.18 -14.35 -13.38
C ASN A 103 1.56 -14.79 -14.81
N LYS A 104 0.78 -15.71 -15.38
CA LYS A 104 0.94 -16.16 -16.78
C LYS A 104 0.76 -15.01 -17.77
N GLU A 105 -0.24 -14.16 -17.54
CA GLU A 105 -0.48 -13.00 -18.39
C GLU A 105 0.67 -11.99 -18.31
N GLY A 106 1.19 -11.68 -17.12
CA GLY A 106 2.32 -10.76 -16.97
C GLY A 106 3.57 -11.24 -17.71
N ILE A 107 3.88 -12.54 -17.62
CA ILE A 107 4.99 -13.15 -18.39
C ILE A 107 4.71 -13.03 -19.90
N ARG A 108 3.50 -13.39 -20.33
CA ARG A 108 3.12 -13.38 -21.74
C ARG A 108 3.13 -11.97 -22.34
N SER A 109 2.50 -10.99 -21.68
CA SER A 109 2.41 -9.61 -22.17
C SER A 109 3.78 -8.97 -22.28
N PHE A 110 4.69 -9.29 -21.36
CA PHE A 110 6.09 -8.87 -21.42
C PHE A 110 6.79 -9.45 -22.66
N LEU A 111 6.71 -10.77 -22.88
CA LEU A 111 7.32 -11.42 -24.06
C LEU A 111 6.73 -10.91 -25.38
N GLU A 112 5.43 -10.65 -25.41
CA GLU A 112 4.69 -10.12 -26.57
C GLU A 112 4.82 -8.60 -26.74
N LYS A 113 5.50 -7.89 -25.82
CA LYS A 113 5.67 -6.42 -25.80
C LYS A 113 4.35 -5.65 -25.92
N ARG A 114 3.33 -6.08 -25.18
CA ARG A 114 2.01 -5.42 -25.14
C ARG A 114 1.58 -5.12 -23.71
N PRO A 115 0.60 -4.23 -23.51
CA PRO A 115 -0.02 -4.04 -22.19
C PRO A 115 -0.63 -5.35 -21.66
N PRO A 116 -0.52 -5.62 -20.34
CA PRO A 116 -1.13 -6.77 -19.72
C PRO A 116 -2.65 -6.64 -19.67
N ARG A 117 -3.35 -7.77 -19.70
CA ARG A 117 -4.79 -7.89 -19.49
C ARG A 117 -5.06 -8.78 -18.29
N PHE A 118 -4.82 -8.24 -17.09
CA PHE A 118 -5.08 -8.93 -15.85
C PHE A 118 -6.59 -9.15 -15.66
N THR A 119 -6.98 -10.36 -15.28
CA THR A 119 -8.39 -10.78 -15.22
C THR A 119 -8.83 -11.19 -13.82
N MET A 120 -7.89 -11.51 -12.93
CA MET A 120 -8.22 -11.89 -11.57
C MET A 120 -8.73 -10.68 -10.77
N LYS A 121 -9.68 -10.93 -9.87
CA LYS A 121 -10.41 -9.91 -9.12
C LYS A 121 -10.29 -10.16 -7.60
N PRO A 122 -9.90 -9.15 -6.82
CA PRO A 122 -9.92 -9.22 -5.35
C PRO A 122 -11.23 -9.71 -4.72
N SER A 123 -12.37 -9.49 -5.38
CA SER A 123 -13.68 -9.92 -4.89
C SER A 123 -14.00 -11.40 -5.08
N ALA A 124 -13.24 -12.12 -5.91
CA ALA A 124 -13.55 -13.51 -6.28
C ALA A 124 -12.34 -14.45 -6.21
N ASP A 125 -11.14 -13.94 -6.43
CA ASP A 125 -9.95 -14.75 -6.70
C ASP A 125 -8.90 -14.67 -5.59
N MET A 126 -9.24 -14.18 -4.40
CA MET A 126 -8.30 -14.12 -3.27
C MET A 126 -7.88 -15.51 -2.77
N PRO A 127 -6.68 -15.66 -2.18
CA PRO A 127 -6.27 -16.93 -1.59
C PRO A 127 -7.23 -17.36 -0.48
N GLU A 128 -7.44 -18.66 -0.32
CA GLU A 128 -8.31 -19.22 0.73
C GLU A 128 -7.89 -18.85 2.16
N PHE A 129 -6.62 -18.54 2.35
CA PHE A 129 -6.08 -18.08 3.63
C PHE A 129 -6.15 -16.55 3.81
N TYR A 130 -6.84 -15.83 2.91
CA TYR A 130 -7.11 -14.41 3.03
C TYR A 130 -8.48 -14.17 3.70
N PRO A 131 -8.58 -13.27 4.70
CA PRO A 131 -7.48 -12.57 5.37
C PRO A 131 -6.69 -13.52 6.28
N TRP A 132 -5.35 -13.42 6.26
CA TRP A 132 -4.49 -14.24 7.12
C TRP A 132 -4.32 -13.68 8.54
N TRP A 133 -4.78 -12.44 8.75
CA TRP A 133 -4.76 -11.79 10.05
C TRP A 133 -6.09 -11.98 10.77
N LYS A 134 -6.02 -11.98 12.10
CA LYS A 134 -7.21 -11.83 12.94
C LYS A 134 -7.45 -10.34 13.15
N GLU A 135 -8.68 -9.87 12.97
CA GLU A 135 -9.03 -8.52 13.37
C GLU A 135 -8.94 -8.41 14.90
N GLY A 136 -8.36 -7.32 15.40
CA GLY A 136 -8.38 -7.03 16.82
C GLY A 136 -9.81 -6.75 17.27
N SER A 137 -10.23 -7.33 18.39
CA SER A 137 -11.50 -6.96 19.01
C SER A 137 -11.39 -5.58 19.65
N PHE A 138 -12.32 -4.68 19.34
CA PHE A 138 -12.59 -3.54 20.22
C PHE A 138 -13.31 -4.10 21.45
N ALA A 139 -12.59 -4.16 22.58
CA ALA A 139 -13.19 -4.51 23.87
C ALA A 139 -13.97 -3.32 24.43
#